data_AF-A0A090APD6-F1
#
_entry.id   AF-A0A090APD6-F1
#
_cell.length_a   1.000
_cell.length_b   1.000
_cell.length_c   1.000
_cell.angle_alpha   90.00
_cell.angle_beta   90.00
_cell.angle_gamma   90.00
#
_symmetry.space_group_name_H-M   'P 1'
#
loop_
_entity.id
_entity.type
_entity.pdbx_description
1 polymer ?
#
loop_
_entity_poly.entity_id
_entity_poly.type
_entity_poly.pdbx_seq_one_letter_code
_entity_poly.pdbx_strand_id
1 'polypeptide(L)'
;MKYLNLDPSIVGAEDAEDKIIASELLERKLAEIDKQLEQLSANNTAPSKRAELLLDYADTCLELQKDFTAWQMAYQAFQLFIPLENWEGAVQACHILFKTEQPDSLAALGNGVWLAVTFPIDPELSVLMLESIVSETPDDSDGGAVAAATAHYIVDLRTEGQLRENLLFFTNQLLAKVARRHSQVNNQTDFESWFRRLELDSPPDFLGRLAQVLEVIVQDNWWIDREALRTKLPIH
;
A
#
# COMPACT_ATOMS: atom_id res chain seq x y z
N MET A 1 0.37 15.64 1.03
CA MET A 1 0.47 14.18 1.02
C MET A 1 -0.88 13.66 0.55
N LYS A 2 -0.85 12.81 -0.48
CA LYS A 2 -2.01 12.28 -1.22
C LYS A 2 -2.70 11.11 -0.51
N TYR A 3 -1.94 10.25 0.17
CA TYR A 3 -2.37 9.00 0.79
C TYR A 3 -2.18 8.98 2.31
N LEU A 4 -1.16 9.67 2.85
CA LEU A 4 -0.80 9.65 4.25
C LEU A 4 -1.34 10.87 4.98
N ASN A 5 -2.02 10.62 6.10
CA ASN A 5 -2.45 11.66 7.02
C ASN A 5 -1.41 11.86 8.13
N LEU A 6 -0.85 13.07 8.23
CA LEU A 6 0.11 13.44 9.29
C LEU A 6 -0.53 13.62 10.67
N ASP A 7 -1.86 13.80 10.71
CA ASP A 7 -2.58 14.12 11.94
C ASP A 7 -3.92 13.36 12.02
N PRO A 8 -3.95 12.18 12.67
CA PRO A 8 -5.18 11.42 12.86
C PRO A 8 -6.16 12.06 13.86
N SER A 9 -5.81 13.19 14.50
CA SER A 9 -6.66 13.84 15.51
C SER A 9 -7.70 14.80 14.93
N ILE A 10 -7.69 15.06 13.62
CA ILE A 10 -8.65 15.94 12.90
C ILE A 10 -9.78 15.11 12.23
N VAL A 11 -10.36 14.16 12.95
CA VAL A 11 -11.63 13.55 12.52
C VAL A 11 -12.75 14.29 13.25
N GLY A 12 -13.32 15.30 12.58
CA GLY A 12 -14.52 15.99 13.04
C GLY A 12 -15.68 15.01 13.17
N ALA A 13 -16.55 15.24 14.15
CA ALA A 13 -17.79 14.46 14.27
C ALA A 13 -18.70 14.80 13.08
N GLU A 14 -18.75 13.91 12.09
CA GLU A 14 -19.69 14.01 10.97
C GLU A 14 -21.12 13.69 11.45
N ASP A 15 -22.05 14.62 11.22
CA ASP A 15 -23.46 14.45 11.55
C ASP A 15 -24.12 13.39 10.64
N ALA A 16 -25.21 12.79 11.11
CA ALA A 16 -25.88 11.69 10.39
C ALA A 16 -26.45 12.11 9.02
N GLU A 17 -26.83 13.39 8.87
CA GLU A 17 -27.32 13.94 7.61
C GLU A 17 -26.20 14.08 6.58
N ASP A 18 -25.00 14.51 7.00
CA ASP A 18 -23.82 14.63 6.14
C ASP A 18 -23.41 13.26 5.58
N LYS A 19 -23.49 12.20 6.39
CA LYS A 19 -23.20 10.82 5.98
C LYS A 19 -24.16 10.31 4.90
N ILE A 20 -25.44 10.66 4.99
CA ILE A 20 -26.45 10.27 3.99
C ILE A 20 -26.16 10.97 2.66
N ILE A 21 -25.88 12.27 2.70
CA ILE A 21 -25.57 13.05 1.49
C ILE A 21 -24.30 12.50 0.81
N ALA A 22 -23.26 12.19 1.59
CA ALA A 22 -22.03 11.58 1.08
C ALA A 22 -22.30 10.24 0.40
N SER A 23 -23.10 9.36 1.03
CA SER A 23 -23.46 8.06 0.46
C SER A 23 -24.23 8.19 -0.87
N GLU A 24 -25.21 9.10 -0.96
CA GLU A 24 -25.96 9.31 -2.21
C GLU A 24 -25.07 9.81 -3.36
N LEU A 25 -24.07 10.65 -3.06
CA LEU A 25 -23.11 11.13 -4.07
C LEU A 25 -22.23 9.99 -4.56
N LEU A 26 -21.77 9.11 -3.67
CA LEU A 26 -20.96 7.93 -4.02
C LEU A 26 -21.77 6.93 -4.85
N GLU A 27 -23.05 6.69 -4.54
CA GLU A 27 -23.92 5.83 -5.35
C GLU A 27 -24.15 6.39 -6.76
N ARG A 28 -24.31 7.71 -6.90
CA ARG A 28 -24.38 8.36 -8.22
C ARG A 28 -23.07 8.22 -9.00
N LYS A 29 -21.93 8.31 -8.31
CA LYS A 29 -20.60 8.06 -8.91
C LYS A 29 -20.50 6.63 -9.43
N LEU A 30 -20.90 5.63 -8.65
CA LEU A 30 -20.93 4.22 -9.10
C LEU A 30 -21.79 4.04 -10.36
N ALA A 31 -23.00 4.60 -10.37
CA ALA A 31 -23.90 4.49 -11.52
C ALA A 31 -23.33 5.15 -12.80
N GLU A 32 -22.52 6.20 -12.66
CA GLU A 32 -21.82 6.83 -13.78
C GLU A 32 -20.64 5.97 -14.27
N ILE A 33 -19.86 5.40 -13.35
CA ILE A 33 -18.77 4.48 -13.68
C ILE A 33 -19.31 3.24 -14.41
N ASP A 34 -20.42 2.67 -13.95
CA ASP A 34 -21.08 1.52 -14.59
C ASP A 34 -21.43 1.79 -16.05
N LYS A 35 -22.04 2.94 -16.34
CA LYS A 35 -22.35 3.34 -17.74
C LYS A 35 -21.09 3.44 -18.60
N GLN A 36 -20.00 3.97 -18.04
CA GLN A 36 -18.73 4.07 -18.76
C GLN A 36 -18.13 2.66 -19.01
N LEU A 37 -18.21 1.76 -18.03
CA LEU A 37 -17.76 0.37 -18.17
C LEU A 37 -18.57 -0.40 -19.22
N GLU A 38 -19.89 -0.21 -19.26
CA GLU A 38 -20.78 -0.79 -20.28
C GLU A 38 -20.39 -0.32 -21.69
N GLN A 39 -20.19 0.99 -21.87
CA GLN A 39 -19.76 1.57 -23.15
C GLN A 39 -18.40 1.04 -23.62
N LEU A 40 -17.46 0.82 -22.70
CA LEU A 40 -16.15 0.25 -23.02
C LEU A 40 -16.25 -1.23 -23.41
N SER A 41 -17.12 -2.00 -22.75
CA SER A 41 -17.32 -3.42 -23.03
C SER A 41 -17.80 -3.69 -24.45
N ALA A 42 -18.64 -2.79 -24.98
CA ALA A 42 -19.14 -2.87 -26.35
C ALA A 42 -18.05 -2.61 -27.41
N ASN A 43 -17.01 -1.84 -27.05
CA ASN A 43 -15.99 -1.38 -28.00
C ASN A 43 -14.65 -2.14 -27.90
N ASN A 44 -14.45 -2.95 -26.85
CA ASN A 44 -13.28 -3.83 -26.59
C ASN A 44 -11.88 -3.22 -26.86
N THR A 45 -11.69 -1.91 -26.69
CA THR A 45 -10.53 -1.19 -27.25
C THR A 45 -9.67 -0.42 -26.24
N ALA A 46 -9.99 -0.42 -24.95
CA ALA A 46 -9.25 0.37 -23.96
C ALA A 46 -9.04 -0.33 -22.59
N PRO A 47 -8.12 -1.32 -22.50
CA PRO A 47 -7.86 -2.05 -21.26
C PRO A 47 -7.35 -1.16 -20.12
N SER A 48 -6.51 -0.15 -20.39
CA SER A 48 -6.06 0.81 -19.37
C SER A 48 -7.22 1.58 -18.77
N LYS A 49 -8.08 2.16 -19.63
CA LYS A 49 -9.22 2.95 -19.16
C LYS A 49 -10.23 2.10 -18.38
N ARG A 50 -10.42 0.85 -18.79
CA ARG A 50 -11.24 -0.11 -18.04
C ARG A 50 -10.65 -0.39 -16.65
N ALA A 51 -9.34 -0.60 -16.55
CA ALA A 51 -8.68 -0.86 -15.27
C ALA A 51 -8.79 0.33 -14.30
N GLU A 52 -8.59 1.55 -14.81
CA GLU A 52 -8.79 2.79 -14.04
C GLU A 52 -10.22 2.91 -13.50
N LEU A 53 -11.23 2.67 -14.35
CA LEU A 53 -12.64 2.74 -13.92
C LEU A 53 -12.99 1.66 -12.90
N LEU A 54 -12.45 0.44 -13.05
CA LEU A 54 -12.65 -0.63 -12.07
C LEU A 54 -12.00 -0.28 -10.72
N LEU A 55 -10.84 0.37 -10.73
CA LEU A 55 -10.17 0.83 -9.53
C LEU A 55 -11.00 1.93 -8.84
N ASP A 56 -11.46 2.94 -9.59
CA ASP A 56 -12.32 4.01 -9.07
C ASP A 56 -13.64 3.45 -8.51
N TYR A 57 -14.21 2.44 -9.17
CA TYR A 57 -15.40 1.73 -8.70
C TYR A 57 -15.13 1.03 -7.36
N ALA A 58 -14.01 0.29 -7.29
CA ALA A 58 -13.63 -0.46 -6.10
C ALA A 58 -13.40 0.44 -4.89
N ASP A 59 -12.70 1.56 -5.08
CA ASP A 59 -12.44 2.56 -4.04
C ASP A 59 -13.75 3.17 -3.53
N THR A 60 -14.64 3.54 -4.45
CA THR A 60 -15.99 4.05 -4.12
C THR A 60 -16.83 3.01 -3.37
N CYS A 61 -16.72 1.72 -3.73
CA CYS A 61 -17.37 0.64 -2.98
C CYS A 61 -16.78 0.45 -1.59
N LEU A 62 -15.47 0.61 -1.42
CA LEU A 62 -14.82 0.52 -0.12
C LEU A 62 -15.29 1.66 0.81
N GLU A 63 -15.38 2.90 0.29
CA GLU A 63 -15.97 4.03 1.03
C GLU A 63 -17.42 3.78 1.44
N LEU A 64 -18.20 3.12 0.58
CA LEU A 64 -19.58 2.69 0.85
C LEU A 64 -19.70 1.41 1.70
N GLN A 65 -18.58 0.83 2.16
CA GLN A 65 -18.54 -0.42 2.94
C GLN A 65 -19.17 -1.62 2.18
N LYS A 66 -19.06 -1.62 0.85
CA LYS A 66 -19.48 -2.71 -0.04
C LYS A 66 -18.30 -3.65 -0.31
N ASP A 67 -17.72 -4.20 0.75
CA ASP A 67 -16.40 -4.84 0.75
C ASP A 67 -16.25 -5.96 -0.28
N PHE A 68 -17.25 -6.84 -0.40
CA PHE A 68 -17.22 -7.92 -1.39
C PHE A 68 -17.20 -7.39 -2.84
N THR A 69 -17.93 -6.31 -3.12
CA THR A 69 -17.95 -5.71 -4.46
C THR A 69 -16.65 -4.94 -4.72
N ALA A 70 -16.15 -4.20 -3.72
CA ALA A 70 -14.85 -3.55 -3.77
C ALA A 70 -13.74 -4.57 -4.09
N TRP A 71 -13.75 -5.72 -3.41
CA TRP A 71 -12.82 -6.81 -3.66
C TRP A 71 -12.89 -7.30 -5.11
N GLN A 72 -14.09 -7.61 -5.61
CA GLN A 72 -14.25 -8.12 -6.98
C GLN A 72 -13.76 -7.15 -8.04
N MET A 73 -13.96 -5.85 -7.85
CA MET A 73 -13.57 -4.82 -8.81
C MET A 73 -12.08 -4.50 -8.72
N ALA A 74 -11.53 -4.38 -7.52
CA ALA A 74 -10.10 -4.17 -7.32
C ALA A 74 -9.28 -5.35 -7.86
N TYR A 75 -9.72 -6.59 -7.64
CA TYR A 75 -9.02 -7.77 -8.15
C TYR A 75 -9.01 -7.80 -9.69
N GLN A 76 -10.13 -7.44 -10.33
CA GLN A 76 -10.17 -7.30 -11.79
C GLN A 76 -9.26 -6.16 -12.29
N ALA A 77 -9.24 -5.02 -11.61
CA ALA A 77 -8.34 -3.91 -11.95
C ALA A 77 -6.87 -4.36 -11.84
N PHE A 78 -6.51 -5.02 -10.75
CA PHE A 78 -5.18 -5.61 -10.54
C PHE A 78 -4.77 -6.53 -11.70
N GLN A 79 -5.63 -7.48 -12.08
CA GLN A 79 -5.36 -8.41 -13.18
C GLN A 79 -5.13 -7.71 -14.53
N LEU A 80 -5.75 -6.55 -14.76
CA LEU A 80 -5.53 -5.74 -15.96
C LEU A 80 -4.25 -4.90 -15.86
N PHE A 81 -3.91 -4.38 -14.68
CA PHE A 81 -2.73 -3.52 -14.51
C PHE A 81 -1.41 -4.28 -14.66
N ILE A 82 -1.34 -5.56 -14.25
CA ILE A 82 -0.12 -6.37 -14.37
C ILE A 82 0.40 -6.48 -15.82
N PRO A 83 -0.39 -6.93 -16.81
CA PRO A 83 0.08 -7.01 -18.20
C PRO A 83 0.27 -5.63 -18.85
N LEU A 84 -0.36 -4.57 -18.32
CA LEU A 84 -0.14 -3.19 -18.75
C LEU A 84 1.12 -2.57 -18.13
N GLU A 85 1.78 -3.26 -17.19
CA GLU A 85 2.90 -2.76 -16.39
C GLU A 85 2.58 -1.45 -15.66
N ASN A 86 1.30 -1.23 -15.34
CA ASN A 86 0.88 -0.11 -14.51
C ASN A 86 1.01 -0.50 -13.03
N TRP A 87 2.25 -0.45 -12.53
CA TRP A 87 2.58 -0.89 -11.17
C TRP A 87 1.90 -0.06 -10.09
N GLU A 88 1.74 1.25 -10.30
CA GLU A 88 1.06 2.12 -9.33
C GLU A 88 -0.42 1.74 -9.18
N GLY A 89 -1.13 1.55 -10.30
CA GLY A 89 -2.52 1.09 -10.28
C GLY A 89 -2.67 -0.31 -9.67
N ALA A 90 -1.74 -1.23 -9.95
CA ALA A 90 -1.73 -2.56 -9.34
C ALA A 90 -1.56 -2.49 -7.81
N VAL A 91 -0.67 -1.62 -7.31
CA VAL A 91 -0.47 -1.42 -5.87
C VAL A 91 -1.68 -0.76 -5.21
N GLN A 92 -2.32 0.22 -5.87
CA GLN A 92 -3.57 0.82 -5.40
C GLN A 92 -4.68 -0.23 -5.28
N ALA A 93 -4.80 -1.12 -6.27
CA ALA A 93 -5.75 -2.23 -6.22
C ALA A 93 -5.45 -3.20 -5.06
N CYS A 94 -4.18 -3.56 -4.84
CA CYS A 94 -3.76 -4.37 -3.68
C CYS A 94 -4.10 -3.71 -2.34
N HIS A 95 -3.95 -2.38 -2.23
CA HIS A 95 -4.33 -1.66 -1.03
C HIS A 95 -5.84 -1.75 -0.77
N ILE A 96 -6.68 -1.51 -1.79
CA ILE A 96 -8.13 -1.67 -1.67
C ILE A 96 -8.49 -3.10 -1.27
N LEU A 97 -7.91 -4.11 -1.93
CA LEU A 97 -8.11 -5.52 -1.60
C LEU A 97 -7.79 -5.80 -0.12
N PHE A 98 -6.63 -5.34 0.36
CA PHE A 98 -6.25 -5.47 1.76
C PHE A 98 -7.28 -4.84 2.70
N LYS A 99 -7.77 -3.64 2.39
CA LYS A 99 -8.73 -2.89 3.23
C LYS A 99 -10.12 -3.50 3.32
N THR A 100 -10.50 -4.41 2.42
CA THR A 100 -11.80 -5.09 2.45
C THR A 100 -11.88 -6.30 3.40
N GLU A 101 -10.76 -6.66 4.07
CA GLU A 101 -10.70 -7.72 5.10
C GLU A 101 -11.24 -9.10 4.66
N GLN A 102 -11.20 -9.40 3.36
CA GLN A 102 -11.50 -10.72 2.80
C GLN A 102 -10.38 -11.75 3.10
N PRO A 103 -10.61 -13.07 2.95
CA PRO A 103 -9.65 -14.11 3.33
C PRO A 103 -8.23 -13.95 2.76
N ASP A 104 -8.09 -13.43 1.54
CA ASP A 104 -6.80 -13.24 0.87
C ASP A 104 -6.23 -11.81 1.01
N SER A 105 -6.78 -10.98 1.91
CA SER A 105 -6.38 -9.57 2.08
C SER A 105 -4.90 -9.41 2.47
N LEU A 106 -4.38 -10.29 3.33
CA LEU A 106 -2.97 -10.29 3.69
C LEU A 106 -2.07 -10.68 2.50
N ALA A 107 -2.51 -11.64 1.68
CA ALA A 107 -1.81 -11.96 0.43
C ALA A 107 -1.83 -10.75 -0.52
N ALA A 108 -2.93 -10.01 -0.60
CA ALA A 108 -3.02 -8.77 -1.37
C ALA A 108 -1.99 -7.73 -0.92
N LEU A 109 -1.87 -7.53 0.40
CA LEU A 109 -0.89 -6.63 1.00
C LEU A 109 0.53 -7.05 0.60
N GLY A 110 0.89 -8.33 0.76
CA GLY A 110 2.23 -8.80 0.43
C GLY A 110 2.58 -8.71 -1.06
N ASN A 111 1.64 -9.02 -1.96
CA ASN A 111 1.80 -8.81 -3.40
C ASN A 111 2.01 -7.32 -3.72
N GLY A 112 1.21 -6.44 -3.12
CA GLY A 112 1.29 -4.99 -3.31
C GLY A 112 2.61 -4.40 -2.79
N VAL A 113 3.07 -4.80 -1.61
CA VAL A 113 4.36 -4.35 -1.06
C VAL A 113 5.52 -4.79 -1.94
N TRP A 114 5.50 -6.03 -2.44
CA TRP A 114 6.54 -6.50 -3.34
C TRP A 114 6.65 -5.60 -4.58
N LEU A 115 5.51 -5.26 -5.21
CA LEU A 115 5.48 -4.34 -6.36
C LEU A 115 5.93 -2.92 -5.97
N ALA A 116 5.45 -2.39 -4.85
CA ALA A 116 5.72 -1.03 -4.38
C ALA A 116 7.21 -0.80 -4.04
N VAL A 117 7.90 -1.84 -3.56
CA VAL A 117 9.34 -1.82 -3.28
C VAL A 117 10.13 -2.04 -4.56
N THR A 118 9.67 -2.93 -5.45
CA THR A 118 10.43 -3.34 -6.65
C THR A 118 10.42 -2.27 -7.74
N PHE A 119 9.28 -1.61 -7.97
CA PHE A 119 9.11 -0.66 -9.07
C PHE A 119 9.03 0.79 -8.59
N PRO A 120 9.49 1.76 -9.40
CA PRO A 120 9.39 3.17 -9.08
C PRO A 120 7.95 3.69 -9.28
N ILE A 121 7.16 3.65 -8.21
CA ILE A 121 5.82 4.27 -8.11
C ILE A 121 5.88 5.49 -7.18
N ASP A 122 4.75 6.20 -6.99
CA ASP A 122 4.64 7.23 -5.97
C ASP A 122 5.18 6.74 -4.60
N PRO A 123 6.25 7.36 -4.07
CA PRO A 123 6.87 6.93 -2.80
C PRO A 123 5.92 7.00 -1.61
N GLU A 124 4.92 7.89 -1.65
CA GLU A 124 3.92 7.98 -0.60
C GLU A 124 3.03 6.74 -0.54
N LEU A 125 2.70 6.15 -1.70
CA LEU A 125 1.97 4.89 -1.77
C LEU A 125 2.85 3.71 -1.30
N SER A 126 4.15 3.70 -1.64
CA SER A 126 5.07 2.69 -1.09
C SER A 126 5.14 2.76 0.44
N VAL A 127 5.18 3.96 1.02
CA VAL A 127 5.18 4.15 2.48
C VAL A 127 3.87 3.68 3.10
N LEU A 128 2.72 3.98 2.49
CA LEU A 128 1.41 3.50 2.94
C LEU A 128 1.35 1.97 3.04
N MET A 129 1.84 1.27 2.01
CA MET A 129 1.85 -0.18 1.99
C MET A 129 2.78 -0.78 3.06
N LEU A 130 3.94 -0.16 3.28
CA LEU A 130 4.87 -0.61 4.32
C LEU A 130 4.36 -0.27 5.74
N GLU A 131 3.65 0.84 5.91
CA GLU A 131 2.96 1.17 7.17
C GLU A 131 1.87 0.13 7.49
N SER A 132 1.16 -0.37 6.48
CA SER A 132 0.21 -1.47 6.65
C SER A 132 0.89 -2.74 7.15
N ILE A 133 2.09 -3.09 6.64
CA ILE A 133 2.88 -4.22 7.18
C ILE A 133 3.24 -3.98 8.65
N VAL A 134 3.64 -2.75 9.02
CA VAL A 134 3.93 -2.40 10.42
C VAL A 134 2.71 -2.60 11.31
N SER A 135 1.52 -2.23 10.83
CA SER A 135 0.27 -2.35 11.57
C SER A 135 -0.17 -3.81 11.74
N GLU A 136 0.04 -4.66 10.73
CA GLU A 136 -0.28 -6.09 10.76
C GLU A 136 0.78 -6.95 11.48
N THR A 137 1.94 -6.39 11.83
CA THR A 137 3.02 -7.14 12.49
C THR A 137 2.90 -7.05 14.02
N PRO A 138 2.98 -8.19 14.75
CA PRO A 138 3.05 -8.20 16.20
C PRO A 138 4.22 -7.37 16.75
N ASP A 139 4.02 -6.77 17.94
CA ASP A 139 5.00 -5.86 18.56
C ASP A 139 6.37 -6.50 18.77
N ASP A 140 6.43 -7.79 19.05
CA ASP A 140 7.66 -8.56 19.34
C ASP A 140 8.33 -9.16 18.10
N SER A 141 7.84 -8.85 16.90
CA SER A 141 8.41 -9.30 15.62
C SER A 141 9.24 -8.21 14.95
N ASP A 142 10.41 -8.59 14.43
CA ASP A 142 11.29 -7.70 13.67
C ASP A 142 10.66 -7.21 12.36
N GLY A 143 9.60 -7.85 11.85
CA GLY A 143 8.98 -7.53 10.56
C GLY A 143 8.52 -6.08 10.44
N GLY A 144 7.97 -5.52 11.53
CA GLY A 144 7.57 -4.11 11.57
C GLY A 144 8.76 -3.17 11.54
N ALA A 145 9.87 -3.54 12.20
CA ALA A 145 11.09 -2.73 12.18
C ALA A 145 11.70 -2.68 10.78
N VAL A 146 11.74 -3.83 10.11
CA VAL A 146 12.23 -3.98 8.73
C VAL A 146 11.35 -3.21 7.73
N ALA A 147 10.02 -3.29 7.87
CA ALA A 147 9.09 -2.54 7.02
C ALA A 147 9.24 -1.02 7.19
N ALA A 148 9.34 -0.54 8.43
CA ALA A 148 9.54 0.88 8.73
C ALA A 148 10.89 1.40 8.20
N ALA A 149 11.97 0.63 8.34
CA ALA A 149 13.28 0.97 7.77
C ALA A 149 13.24 1.01 6.24
N THR A 150 12.54 0.06 5.62
CA THR A 150 12.35 0.06 4.16
C THR A 150 11.57 1.27 3.69
N ALA A 151 10.53 1.69 4.43
CA ALA A 151 9.75 2.88 4.09
C ALA A 151 10.64 4.13 4.11
N HIS A 152 11.45 4.27 5.16
CA HIS A 152 12.41 5.37 5.28
C HIS A 152 13.43 5.37 4.13
N TYR A 153 13.99 4.21 3.80
CA TYR A 153 14.94 4.04 2.70
C TYR A 153 14.35 4.41 1.34
N ILE A 154 13.11 3.98 1.04
CA ILE A 154 12.44 4.32 -0.21
C ILE A 154 12.24 5.82 -0.36
N VAL A 155 11.83 6.50 0.72
CA VAL A 155 11.67 7.96 0.71
C VAL A 155 13.01 8.62 0.42
N ASP A 156 14.07 8.22 1.11
CA ASP A 156 15.40 8.78 0.91
C ASP A 156 15.90 8.61 -0.53
N LEU A 157 15.61 7.46 -1.13
CA LEU A 157 16.05 7.10 -2.49
C LEU A 157 15.22 7.78 -3.60
N ARG A 158 13.90 7.93 -3.42
CA ARG A 158 12.97 8.27 -4.52
C ARG A 158 12.40 9.68 -4.46
N THR A 159 12.72 10.46 -3.44
CA THR A 159 12.13 11.80 -3.26
C THR A 159 13.20 12.87 -3.10
N GLU A 160 12.81 14.12 -3.38
CA GLU A 160 13.64 15.31 -3.17
C GLU A 160 12.79 16.48 -2.62
N GLY A 161 13.45 17.55 -2.17
CA GLY A 161 12.80 18.79 -1.73
C GLY A 161 11.79 18.62 -0.60
N GLN A 162 10.70 19.41 -0.63
CA GLN A 162 9.70 19.45 0.44
C GLN A 162 8.99 18.11 0.64
N LEU A 163 8.76 17.35 -0.44
CA LEU A 163 8.12 16.04 -0.33
C LEU A 163 9.00 15.07 0.47
N ARG A 164 10.32 15.07 0.20
CA ARG A 164 11.29 14.29 0.96
C ARG A 164 11.28 14.66 2.44
N GLU A 165 11.34 15.95 2.77
CA GLU A 165 11.32 16.39 4.17
C GLU A 165 10.08 15.90 4.92
N ASN A 166 8.90 16.03 4.30
CA ASN A 166 7.64 15.61 4.91
C ASN A 166 7.57 14.09 5.11
N LEU A 167 7.97 13.30 4.11
CA LEU A 167 7.94 11.85 4.18
C LEU A 167 9.05 11.27 5.07
N LEU A 168 10.22 11.89 5.13
CA LEU A 168 11.27 11.50 6.08
C LEU A 168 10.84 11.78 7.51
N PHE A 169 10.16 12.90 7.77
CA PHE A 169 9.57 13.16 9.07
C PHE A 169 8.56 12.07 9.46
N PHE A 170 7.63 11.73 8.57
CA PHE A 170 6.65 10.66 8.80
C PHE A 170 7.31 9.30 9.06
N THR A 171 8.25 8.88 8.21
CA THR A 171 8.91 7.56 8.35
C THR A 171 9.82 7.50 9.58
N ASN A 172 10.42 8.61 10.01
CA ASN A 172 11.12 8.69 11.30
C ASN A 172 10.16 8.50 12.48
N GLN A 173 8.97 9.10 12.43
CA GLN A 173 7.94 8.86 13.45
C GLN A 173 7.49 7.41 13.46
N LEU A 174 7.34 6.78 12.29
CA LEU A 174 7.01 5.36 12.16
C LEU A 174 8.10 4.48 12.79
N LEU A 175 9.38 4.72 12.48
CA LEU A 175 10.51 4.02 13.11
C LEU A 175 10.51 4.18 14.64
N ALA A 176 10.29 5.40 15.15
CA ALA A 176 10.22 5.64 16.59
C ALA A 176 9.04 4.93 17.26
N LYS A 177 7.87 4.88 16.59
CA LYS A 177 6.68 4.13 17.05
C LYS A 177 7.00 2.63 17.16
N VAL A 178 7.65 2.07 16.14
CA VAL A 178 8.04 0.65 16.14
C VAL A 178 9.09 0.36 17.21
N ALA A 179 10.14 1.17 17.33
CA ALA A 179 11.19 0.97 18.33
C ALA A 179 10.63 0.97 19.78
N ARG A 180 9.65 1.83 20.07
CA ARG A 180 8.94 1.85 21.36
C ARG A 180 8.14 0.56 21.61
N ARG A 181 7.31 0.15 20.64
CA ARG A 181 6.49 -1.07 20.74
C ARG A 181 7.36 -2.33 20.88
N HIS A 182 8.38 -2.44 20.04
CA HIS A 182 9.23 -3.63 19.90
C HIS A 182 10.28 -3.81 20.99
N SER A 183 10.84 -2.72 21.51
CA SER A 183 11.98 -2.81 22.43
C SER A 183 11.99 -1.74 23.51
N GLN A 184 10.85 -1.05 23.74
CA GLN A 184 10.70 -0.03 24.79
C GLN A 184 11.77 1.07 24.70
N VAL A 185 12.17 1.42 23.47
CA VAL A 185 13.17 2.44 23.19
C VAL A 185 12.61 3.82 23.53
N ASN A 186 13.24 4.52 24.48
CA ASN A 186 12.73 5.79 25.01
C ASN A 186 13.68 6.98 24.82
N ASN A 187 14.87 6.77 24.27
CA ASN A 187 15.85 7.84 24.01
C ASN A 187 16.66 7.55 22.74
N GLN A 188 17.46 8.55 22.32
CA GLN A 188 18.24 8.50 21.09
C GLN A 188 19.33 7.41 21.12
N THR A 189 20.05 7.27 22.22
CA THR A 189 21.13 6.28 22.36
C THR A 189 20.60 4.85 22.24
N ASP A 190 19.45 4.58 22.87
CA ASP A 190 18.78 3.29 22.78
C ASP A 190 18.26 3.04 21.36
N PHE A 191 17.77 4.08 20.68
CA PHE A 191 17.31 4.00 19.30
C PHE A 191 18.45 3.63 18.34
N GLU A 192 19.60 4.30 18.44
CA GLU A 192 20.78 3.98 17.61
C GLU A 192 21.27 2.55 17.86
N SER A 193 21.27 2.12 19.13
CA SER A 193 21.66 0.77 19.51
C SER A 193 20.67 -0.28 18.98
N TRP A 194 19.37 -0.01 19.08
CA TRP A 194 18.29 -0.84 18.53
C TRP A 194 18.39 -0.95 17.01
N PHE A 195 18.61 0.18 16.33
CA PHE A 195 18.70 0.24 14.87
C PHE A 195 19.87 -0.58 14.33
N ARG A 196 21.07 -0.46 14.94
CA ARG A 196 22.25 -1.26 14.59
C ARG A 196 22.10 -2.72 14.96
N ARG A 197 21.56 -3.03 16.14
CA ARG A 197 21.35 -4.42 16.59
C ARG A 197 20.42 -5.17 15.64
N LEU A 198 19.43 -4.47 15.09
CA LEU A 198 18.53 -5.01 14.09
C LEU A 198 19.05 -4.85 12.66
N GLU A 199 20.30 -4.41 12.43
CA GLU A 199 20.90 -4.26 11.10
C GLU A 199 20.04 -3.42 10.13
N LEU A 200 19.36 -2.39 10.65
CA LEU A 200 18.49 -1.51 9.86
C LEU A 200 19.27 -0.42 9.11
N ASP A 201 20.57 -0.32 9.36
CA ASP A 201 21.53 0.57 8.69
C ASP A 201 22.14 -0.03 7.42
N SER A 202 21.80 -1.28 7.08
CA SER A 202 22.27 -1.97 5.88
C SER A 202 21.10 -2.34 4.96
N PRO A 203 20.87 -1.57 3.88
CA PRO A 203 19.79 -1.85 2.93
C PRO A 203 19.76 -3.27 2.38
N PRO A 204 20.89 -3.88 1.95
CA PRO A 204 20.88 -5.26 1.49
C PRO A 204 20.33 -6.24 2.55
N ASP A 205 20.67 -6.04 3.82
CA ASP A 205 20.31 -6.97 4.90
C ASP A 205 18.85 -6.82 5.31
N PHE A 206 18.34 -5.59 5.51
CA PHE A 206 16.93 -5.40 5.85
C PHE A 206 16.01 -5.63 4.65
N LEU A 207 16.42 -5.36 3.40
CA LEU A 207 15.62 -5.69 2.22
C LEU A 207 15.51 -7.21 2.01
N GLY A 208 16.60 -7.94 2.27
CA GLY A 208 16.58 -9.41 2.27
C GLY A 208 15.62 -9.98 3.31
N ARG A 209 15.58 -9.39 4.51
CA ARG A 209 14.61 -9.76 5.55
C ARG A 209 13.18 -9.34 5.21
N LEU A 210 12.97 -8.20 4.56
CA LEU A 210 11.64 -7.81 4.09
C LEU A 210 11.10 -8.86 3.11
N ALA A 211 11.94 -9.36 2.18
CA ALA A 211 11.54 -10.42 1.29
C ALA A 211 11.07 -11.67 2.05
N GLN A 212 11.77 -12.06 3.12
CA GLN A 212 11.37 -13.18 3.99
C GLN A 212 10.04 -12.91 4.71
N VAL A 213 9.82 -11.70 5.21
CA VAL A 213 8.52 -11.28 5.79
C VAL A 213 7.40 -11.45 4.77
N LEU A 214 7.62 -11.04 3.52
CA LEU A 214 6.63 -11.20 2.46
C LEU A 214 6.37 -12.66 2.10
N GLU A 215 7.37 -13.55 2.13
CA GLU A 215 7.12 -14.99 1.96
C GLU A 215 6.19 -15.55 3.05
N VAL A 216 6.32 -15.09 4.29
CA VAL A 216 5.46 -15.53 5.40
C VAL A 216 4.03 -15.00 5.25
N ILE A 217 3.88 -13.74 4.80
CA ILE A 217 2.57 -13.10 4.60
C ILE A 217 1.81 -13.71 3.42
N VAL A 218 2.49 -13.90 2.29
CA VAL A 218 1.86 -14.35 1.05
C VAL A 218 1.77 -15.87 0.95
N GLN A 219 2.75 -16.59 1.53
CA GLN A 219 2.87 -18.05 1.44
C GLN A 219 2.83 -18.49 -0.03
N ASP A 220 1.94 -19.43 -0.38
CA ASP A 220 1.79 -19.93 -1.74
C ASP A 220 0.89 -19.03 -2.63
N ASN A 221 0.33 -17.94 -2.10
CA ASN A 221 -0.68 -17.11 -2.79
C ASN A 221 -0.08 -15.90 -3.54
N TRP A 222 1.03 -16.12 -4.25
CA TRP A 222 1.62 -15.10 -5.13
C TRP A 222 0.80 -14.97 -6.41
N TRP A 223 0.37 -13.74 -6.73
CA TRP A 223 -0.45 -13.44 -7.91
C TRP A 223 0.36 -12.97 -9.12
N ILE A 224 1.65 -12.74 -8.92
CA ILE A 224 2.60 -12.26 -9.91
C ILE A 224 3.76 -13.25 -10.04
N ASP A 225 4.26 -13.40 -11.26
CA ASP A 225 5.50 -14.14 -11.51
C ASP A 225 6.70 -13.23 -11.18
N ARG A 226 7.12 -13.28 -9.90
CA ARG A 226 8.21 -12.45 -9.37
C ARG A 226 9.54 -12.72 -10.07
N GLU A 227 9.80 -13.95 -10.45
CA GLU A 227 11.04 -14.31 -11.15
C GLU A 227 11.04 -13.71 -12.56
N ALA A 228 9.95 -13.87 -13.31
CA ALA A 228 9.82 -13.23 -14.61
C ALA A 228 9.95 -11.70 -14.53
N LEU A 229 9.35 -11.08 -13.51
CA LEU A 229 9.46 -9.63 -13.30
C LEU A 229 10.88 -9.19 -12.92
N ARG A 230 11.59 -9.94 -12.08
CA ARG A 230 13.00 -9.67 -11.73
C ARG A 230 13.92 -9.66 -12.94
N THR A 231 13.69 -10.56 -13.92
CA THR A 231 14.50 -10.60 -15.15
C THR A 231 14.35 -9.35 -16.03
N LYS A 232 13.28 -8.57 -15.85
CA LYS A 232 13.05 -7.31 -16.57
C LYS A 232 13.73 -6.11 -15.92
N LEU A 233 14.17 -6.23 -14.67
CA LEU A 233 14.80 -5.12 -13.96
C LEU A 233 16.20 -4.83 -14.54
N PRO A 234 16.66 -3.57 -14.53
CA PRO A 234 18.02 -3.25 -14.93
C PRO A 234 19.03 -4.04 -14.11
N ILE A 235 19.97 -4.70 -14.78
CA ILE A 235 21.13 -5.28 -14.11
C ILE A 235 22.06 -4.10 -13.77
N HIS A 236 22.21 -3.80 -12.48
CA HIS A 236 23.17 -2.83 -11.98
C HIS A 236 24.50 -3.50 -11.64
#